data_AF-A0A2D0QA82-F1
#
_entry.id   AF-A0A2D0QA82-F1
#
_cell.length_a   1.000
_cell.length_b   1.000
_cell.length_c   1.000
_cell.angle_alpha   90.00
_cell.angle_beta   90.00
_cell.angle_gamma   90.00
#
_symmetry.space_group_name_H-M   'P 1'
#
loop_
_entity.id
_entity.type
_entity.pdbx_description
1 polymer ?
#
loop_
_entity_poly.entity_id
_entity_poly.type
_entity_poly.pdbx_seq_one_letter_code
_entity_poly.pdbx_strand_id
1 'polypeptide(L)'
;MATQRVLPQSKETLLQNYNKRLKDDIRSILDNFTEIIKTAKVEDETQVSRATQAEQDHYEMHVRAANIVRAGESLMKLVSDLKQFLILNDFPSVNEAISLRNQQLRALQEECDKKLISLRDEIAVDLYELEEEYYSSSCGQWDGVELPLCEAFRQRDSWGSPNMALDPSNPITDDSERPVATETMSHHLNGHGSSTNEQS
;
A
#
# COMPACT_ATOMS: atom_id res chain seq x y z
N MET A 1 4.39 -4.57 -29.53
CA MET A 1 2.98 -4.41 -29.92
C MET A 1 2.18 -4.16 -28.65
N ALA A 2 1.59 -2.98 -28.48
CA ALA A 2 0.75 -2.70 -27.32
C ALA A 2 -0.54 -3.53 -27.45
N THR A 3 -0.70 -4.53 -26.60
CA THR A 3 -1.94 -5.29 -26.49
C THR A 3 -3.04 -4.32 -26.08
N GLN A 4 -3.93 -4.01 -27.02
CA GLN A 4 -5.12 -3.21 -26.75
C GLN A 4 -5.97 -4.01 -25.76
N ARG A 5 -5.87 -3.65 -24.48
CA ARG A 5 -6.65 -4.30 -23.42
C ARG A 5 -8.12 -4.00 -23.67
N VAL A 6 -8.84 -4.99 -24.18
CA VAL A 6 -10.30 -4.94 -24.30
C VAL A 6 -10.85 -4.81 -22.88
N LEU A 7 -11.48 -3.68 -22.59
CA LEU A 7 -12.13 -3.45 -21.31
C LEU A 7 -13.34 -4.41 -21.19
N PRO A 8 -13.55 -5.04 -20.03
CA PRO A 8 -14.78 -5.79 -19.78
C PRO A 8 -16.01 -4.92 -20.09
N GLN A 9 -17.02 -5.51 -20.75
CA GLN A 9 -18.23 -4.81 -21.22
C GLN A 9 -18.96 -4.01 -20.11
N SER A 10 -18.87 -4.46 -18.87
CA SER A 10 -19.39 -3.74 -17.70
C SER A 10 -18.66 -2.41 -17.45
N LYS A 11 -17.35 -2.36 -17.67
CA LYS A 11 -16.54 -1.13 -17.53
C LYS A 11 -16.84 -0.14 -18.65
N GLU A 12 -17.00 -0.63 -19.87
CA GLU A 12 -17.37 0.23 -21.00
C GLU A 12 -18.76 0.86 -20.78
N THR A 13 -19.73 0.06 -20.35
CA THR A 13 -21.07 0.53 -19.98
C THR A 13 -21.02 1.56 -18.85
N LEU A 14 -20.16 1.36 -17.84
CA LEU A 14 -19.96 2.33 -16.75
C LEU A 14 -19.43 3.67 -17.28
N LEU A 15 -18.40 3.63 -18.14
CA LEU A 15 -17.82 4.83 -18.75
C LEU A 15 -18.82 5.57 -19.66
N GLN A 16 -19.66 4.84 -20.39
CA GLN A 16 -20.75 5.42 -21.17
C GLN A 16 -21.77 6.13 -20.27
N ASN A 17 -22.12 5.54 -19.12
CA ASN A 17 -23.01 6.17 -18.15
C ASN A 17 -22.41 7.44 -17.54
N TYR A 18 -21.10 7.45 -17.24
CA TYR A 18 -20.40 8.66 -16.80
C TYR A 18 -20.45 9.77 -17.85
N ASN A 19 -20.20 9.42 -19.12
CA ASN A 19 -20.29 10.37 -20.23
C ASN A 19 -21.70 10.92 -20.42
N LYS A 20 -22.71 10.06 -20.32
CA LYS A 20 -24.11 10.46 -20.40
C LYS A 20 -24.46 11.44 -19.29
N ARG A 21 -24.15 11.09 -18.04
CA ARG A 21 -24.42 11.92 -16.86
C ARG A 21 -23.72 13.28 -16.95
N LEU A 22 -22.46 13.32 -17.38
CA LEU A 22 -21.73 14.58 -17.63
C LEU A 22 -22.49 15.48 -18.62
N LYS A 23 -22.93 14.93 -19.75
CA LYS A 23 -23.63 15.69 -20.80
C LYS A 23 -24.99 16.18 -20.31
N ASP A 24 -25.72 15.35 -19.58
CA ASP A 24 -27.04 15.68 -19.07
C ASP A 24 -26.96 16.76 -17.98
N ASP A 25 -26.00 16.67 -17.06
CA ASP A 25 -25.80 17.67 -16.01
C ASP A 25 -25.33 19.02 -16.57
N ILE A 26 -24.39 19.03 -17.53
CA ILE A 26 -23.94 20.27 -18.21
C ILE A 26 -25.10 20.92 -18.97
N ARG A 27 -25.89 20.12 -19.71
CA ARG A 27 -27.07 20.63 -20.43
C ARG A 27 -28.08 21.23 -19.45
N SER A 28 -28.36 20.53 -18.35
CA SER A 28 -29.25 21.02 -17.30
C SER A 28 -28.79 22.38 -16.74
N ILE A 29 -27.49 22.55 -16.48
CA ILE A 29 -26.94 23.84 -16.01
C ILE A 29 -27.19 24.95 -17.04
N LEU A 30 -26.86 24.69 -18.31
CA LEU A 30 -27.00 25.67 -19.39
C LEU A 30 -28.47 26.05 -19.62
N ASP A 31 -29.37 25.07 -19.65
CA ASP A 31 -30.79 25.30 -19.90
C ASP A 31 -31.42 26.10 -18.74
N ASN A 32 -31.15 25.71 -17.48
CA ASN A 32 -31.68 26.45 -16.33
C ASN A 32 -31.12 27.87 -16.26
N PHE A 33 -29.83 28.07 -16.57
CA PHE A 33 -29.23 29.41 -16.60
C PHE A 33 -29.84 30.28 -17.71
N THR A 34 -29.97 29.72 -18.91
CA THR A 34 -30.60 30.41 -20.06
C THR A 34 -31.99 30.89 -19.71
N GLU A 35 -32.75 30.07 -19.00
CA GLU A 35 -34.10 30.41 -18.62
C GLU A 35 -34.18 31.44 -17.49
N ILE A 36 -33.25 31.43 -16.52
CA ILE A 36 -33.13 32.52 -15.53
C ILE A 36 -32.95 33.87 -16.24
N ILE A 37 -32.12 33.92 -17.28
CA ILE A 37 -31.92 35.13 -18.08
C ILE A 37 -33.20 35.55 -18.81
N LYS A 38 -33.97 34.59 -19.33
CA LYS A 38 -35.27 34.88 -19.97
C LYS A 38 -36.27 35.44 -18.98
N THR A 39 -36.42 34.83 -17.80
CA THR A 39 -37.34 35.29 -16.75
C THR A 39 -36.92 36.66 -16.18
N ALA A 40 -35.63 36.99 -16.21
CA ALA A 40 -35.15 38.31 -15.76
C ALA A 40 -35.50 39.46 -16.71
N LYS A 41 -35.94 39.15 -17.94
CA LYS A 41 -36.33 40.16 -18.92
C LYS A 41 -37.72 40.70 -18.58
N VAL A 42 -37.81 42.00 -18.32
CA VAL A 42 -39.08 42.68 -18.08
C VAL A 42 -39.81 42.90 -19.40
N GLU A 43 -41.02 42.35 -19.53
CA GLU A 43 -41.92 42.61 -20.67
C GLU A 43 -43.09 43.50 -20.23
N ASP A 44 -43.52 44.41 -21.11
CA ASP A 44 -44.52 45.44 -20.78
C ASP A 44 -45.99 44.97 -20.88
N GLU A 45 -46.24 43.83 -21.54
CA GLU A 45 -47.60 43.31 -21.80
C GLU A 45 -47.75 41.90 -21.22
N THR A 46 -48.30 41.80 -20.00
CA THR A 46 -48.62 40.51 -19.36
C THR A 46 -50.11 40.42 -19.03
N GLN A 47 -50.70 39.22 -19.11
CA GLN A 47 -52.11 38.99 -18.77
C GLN A 47 -52.43 39.17 -17.27
N VAL A 48 -51.40 39.26 -16.42
CA VAL A 48 -51.50 39.39 -14.96
C VAL A 48 -50.88 40.69 -14.48
N SER A 49 -51.20 41.07 -13.22
CA SER A 49 -50.60 42.24 -12.59
C SER A 49 -49.08 42.08 -12.43
N ARG A 50 -48.34 43.19 -12.50
CA ARG A 50 -46.88 43.19 -12.34
C ARG A 50 -46.43 42.61 -11.01
N ALA A 51 -47.19 42.83 -9.93
CA ALA A 51 -46.87 42.26 -8.62
C ALA A 51 -46.96 40.73 -8.62
N THR A 52 -48.01 40.18 -9.25
CA THR A 52 -48.19 38.73 -9.39
C THR A 52 -47.12 38.12 -10.29
N GLN A 53 -46.79 38.77 -11.40
CA GLN A 53 -45.74 38.30 -12.31
C GLN A 53 -44.38 38.25 -11.61
N ALA A 54 -44.00 39.32 -10.88
CA ALA A 54 -42.73 39.38 -10.17
C ALA A 54 -42.58 38.27 -9.12
N GLU A 55 -43.67 37.89 -8.45
CA GLU A 55 -43.65 36.80 -7.48
C GLU A 55 -43.53 35.43 -8.16
N GLN A 56 -44.23 35.20 -9.28
CA GLN A 56 -44.06 33.99 -10.08
C GLN A 56 -42.61 33.84 -10.60
N ASP A 57 -42.07 34.92 -11.18
CA ASP A 57 -40.71 34.98 -11.70
C ASP A 57 -39.67 34.68 -10.61
N HIS A 58 -39.89 35.22 -9.40
CA HIS A 58 -39.04 34.95 -8.25
C HIS A 58 -39.02 33.46 -7.87
N TYR A 59 -40.18 32.80 -7.77
CA TYR A 59 -40.23 31.36 -7.48
C TYR A 59 -39.60 30.53 -8.60
N GLU A 60 -39.84 30.89 -9.86
CA GLU A 60 -39.27 30.20 -11.00
C GLU A 60 -37.73 30.30 -11.01
N MET A 61 -37.18 31.50 -10.79
CA MET A 61 -35.73 31.71 -10.69
C MET A 61 -35.10 30.88 -9.56
N HIS A 62 -35.75 30.80 -8.40
CA HIS A 62 -35.27 29.98 -7.27
C HIS A 62 -35.20 28.49 -7.62
N VAL A 63 -36.25 27.95 -8.25
CA VAL A 63 -36.27 26.54 -8.67
C VAL A 63 -35.17 26.28 -9.71
N ARG A 64 -34.98 27.18 -10.67
CA ARG A 64 -33.92 27.05 -11.69
C ARG A 64 -32.53 27.11 -11.06
N ALA A 65 -32.30 28.02 -10.12
CA ALA A 65 -31.03 28.10 -9.37
C ALA A 65 -30.75 26.82 -8.57
N ALA A 66 -31.77 26.28 -7.88
CA ALA A 66 -31.64 25.01 -7.17
C ALA A 66 -31.29 23.84 -8.10
N ASN A 67 -31.88 23.79 -9.30
CA ASN A 67 -31.57 22.78 -10.31
C ASN A 67 -30.11 22.87 -10.81
N ILE A 68 -29.56 24.08 -10.94
CA ILE A 68 -28.15 24.30 -11.28
C ILE A 68 -27.24 23.73 -10.18
N VAL A 69 -27.53 24.03 -8.92
CA VAL A 69 -26.75 23.53 -7.77
C VAL A 69 -26.79 22.00 -7.74
N ARG A 70 -27.98 21.39 -7.90
CA ARG A 70 -28.15 19.93 -7.93
C ARG A 70 -27.34 19.26 -9.04
N ALA A 71 -27.32 19.85 -10.24
CA ALA A 71 -26.49 19.35 -11.33
C ALA A 71 -24.99 19.49 -11.00
N GLY A 72 -24.58 20.59 -10.37
CA GLY A 72 -23.21 20.80 -9.88
C GLY A 72 -22.77 19.73 -8.86
N GLU A 73 -23.62 19.39 -7.90
CA GLU A 73 -23.36 18.31 -6.94
C GLU A 73 -23.24 16.95 -7.62
N SER A 74 -24.10 16.66 -8.61
CA SER A 74 -24.00 15.44 -9.42
C SER A 74 -22.66 15.37 -10.15
N LEU A 75 -22.16 16.47 -10.71
CA LEU A 75 -20.84 16.55 -11.33
C LEU A 75 -19.70 16.32 -10.31
N MET A 76 -19.79 16.88 -9.11
CA MET A 76 -18.81 16.62 -8.04
C MET A 76 -18.75 15.13 -7.68
N LYS A 77 -19.91 14.49 -7.55
CA LYS A 77 -19.97 13.04 -7.33
C LYS A 77 -19.37 12.27 -8.50
N LEU A 78 -19.56 12.71 -9.74
CA LEU A 78 -19.02 12.06 -10.94
C LEU A 78 -17.49 12.09 -10.95
N VAL A 79 -16.91 13.21 -10.54
CA VAL A 79 -15.45 13.35 -10.38
C VAL A 79 -14.92 12.38 -9.32
N SER A 80 -15.64 12.22 -8.21
CA SER A 80 -15.28 11.24 -7.17
C SER A 80 -15.33 9.81 -7.71
N ASP A 81 -16.39 9.46 -8.44
CA ASP A 81 -16.58 8.14 -9.05
C ASP A 81 -15.43 7.84 -10.06
N LEU A 82 -15.04 8.83 -10.87
CA LEU A 82 -13.91 8.73 -11.81
C LEU A 82 -12.57 8.49 -11.09
N LYS A 83 -12.31 9.22 -10.00
CA LYS A 83 -11.11 9.00 -9.18
C LYS A 83 -11.06 7.57 -8.63
N GLN A 84 -12.18 7.10 -8.09
CA GLN A 84 -12.28 5.73 -7.59
C GLN A 84 -12.05 4.70 -8.71
N PHE A 85 -12.63 4.91 -9.89
CA PHE A 85 -12.43 4.04 -11.06
C PHE A 85 -10.96 3.94 -11.47
N LEU A 86 -10.23 5.08 -11.49
CA LEU A 86 -8.81 5.14 -11.87
C LEU A 86 -7.92 4.50 -10.81
N ILE A 87 -8.14 4.82 -9.54
CA ILE A 87 -7.37 4.26 -8.42
C ILE A 87 -7.54 2.74 -8.40
N LEU A 88 -8.78 2.24 -8.51
CA LEU A 88 -9.06 0.80 -8.39
C LEU A 88 -8.64 -0.01 -9.64
N ASN A 89 -8.63 0.58 -10.84
CA ASN A 89 -8.27 -0.17 -12.05
C ASN A 89 -6.78 -0.48 -12.17
N ASP A 90 -5.90 0.24 -11.46
CA ASP A 90 -4.46 0.02 -11.59
C ASP A 90 -3.94 -1.07 -10.64
N PHE A 91 -4.66 -1.37 -9.54
CA PHE A 91 -4.22 -2.37 -8.57
C PHE A 91 -3.98 -3.76 -9.16
N PRO A 92 -4.82 -4.33 -10.06
CA PRO A 92 -4.54 -5.64 -10.62
C PRO A 92 -3.20 -5.69 -11.38
N SER A 93 -2.91 -4.67 -12.21
CA SER A 93 -1.66 -4.63 -12.98
C SER A 93 -0.45 -4.39 -12.08
N VAL A 94 -0.58 -3.54 -11.07
CA VAL A 94 0.47 -3.33 -10.06
C VAL A 94 0.71 -4.61 -9.25
N ASN A 95 -0.35 -5.31 -8.86
CA ASN A 95 -0.26 -6.55 -8.10
C ASN A 95 0.38 -7.70 -8.91
N GLU A 96 0.07 -7.80 -10.20
CA GLU A 96 0.76 -8.69 -11.13
C GLU A 96 2.25 -8.36 -11.23
N ALA A 97 2.61 -7.08 -11.35
CA ALA A 97 4.01 -6.64 -11.41
C ALA A 97 4.78 -6.97 -10.12
N ILE A 98 4.16 -6.75 -8.95
CA ILE A 98 4.71 -7.12 -7.65
C ILE A 98 4.88 -8.64 -7.54
N SER A 99 3.88 -9.41 -7.97
CA SER A 99 3.94 -10.89 -7.93
C SER A 99 5.07 -11.42 -8.80
N LEU A 100 5.23 -10.88 -10.02
CA LEU A 100 6.31 -11.23 -10.93
C LEU A 100 7.68 -10.90 -10.32
N ARG A 101 7.84 -9.69 -9.75
CA ARG A 101 9.08 -9.29 -9.10
C ARG A 101 9.43 -10.18 -7.92
N ASN A 102 8.46 -10.54 -7.10
CA ASN A 102 8.66 -11.47 -5.99
C ASN A 102 9.10 -12.85 -6.47
N GLN A 103 8.54 -13.34 -7.58
CA GLN A 103 8.98 -14.60 -8.18
C GLN A 103 10.42 -14.53 -8.69
N GLN A 104 10.81 -13.43 -9.34
CA GLN A 104 12.19 -13.22 -9.81
C GLN A 104 13.18 -13.17 -8.64
N LEU A 105 12.83 -12.47 -7.55
CA LEU A 105 13.68 -12.39 -6.36
C LEU A 105 13.85 -13.75 -5.69
N ARG A 106 12.77 -14.55 -5.60
CA ARG A 106 12.86 -15.91 -5.07
C ARG A 106 13.75 -16.82 -5.93
N ALA A 107 13.61 -16.76 -7.25
CA ALA A 107 14.46 -17.53 -8.14
C ALA A 107 15.94 -17.14 -8.01
N LEU A 108 16.24 -15.85 -7.89
CA LEU A 108 17.60 -15.37 -7.66
C LEU A 108 18.15 -15.82 -6.30
N GLN A 109 17.32 -15.79 -5.26
CA GLN A 109 17.68 -16.29 -3.93
C GLN A 109 18.04 -17.78 -3.98
N GLU A 110 17.19 -18.61 -4.61
CA GLU A 110 17.44 -20.04 -4.77
C GLU A 110 18.74 -20.32 -5.55
N GLU A 111 19.04 -19.51 -6.57
CA GLU A 111 20.30 -19.62 -7.32
C GLU A 111 21.52 -19.28 -6.46
N CYS A 112 21.44 -18.20 -5.67
CA CYS A 112 22.49 -17.81 -4.74
C CYS A 112 22.72 -18.89 -3.66
N ASP A 113 21.64 -19.40 -3.07
CA ASP A 113 21.71 -20.45 -2.04
C ASP A 113 22.34 -21.72 -2.61
N LYS A 114 21.98 -22.11 -3.84
CA LYS A 114 22.60 -23.24 -4.53
C LYS A 114 24.11 -23.04 -4.75
N LYS A 115 24.52 -21.83 -5.14
CA LYS A 115 25.96 -21.51 -5.33
C LYS A 115 26.71 -21.53 -4.00
N LEU A 116 26.11 -21.03 -2.92
CA LEU A 116 26.72 -21.08 -1.59
C LEU A 116 26.89 -22.50 -1.09
N ILE A 117 25.91 -23.38 -1.32
CA ILE A 117 26.00 -24.80 -0.97
C ILE A 117 27.11 -25.49 -1.77
N SER A 118 27.18 -25.26 -3.10
CA SER A 118 28.25 -25.80 -3.94
C SER A 118 29.62 -25.38 -3.45
N LEU A 119 29.81 -24.08 -3.18
CA LEU A 119 31.08 -23.54 -2.71
C LEU A 119 31.46 -24.12 -1.33
N ARG A 120 30.50 -24.26 -0.42
CA ARG A 120 30.73 -24.92 0.88
C ARG A 120 31.23 -26.34 0.69
N ASP A 121 30.59 -27.10 -0.21
CA ASP A 121 30.93 -28.49 -0.45
C ASP A 121 32.30 -28.63 -1.12
N GLU A 122 32.63 -27.75 -2.07
CA GLU A 122 33.97 -27.66 -2.68
C GLU A 122 35.05 -27.37 -1.63
N ILE A 123 34.85 -26.35 -0.78
CA ILE A 123 35.80 -26.02 0.29
C ILE A 123 35.96 -27.18 1.30
N ALA A 124 34.87 -27.88 1.62
CA ALA A 124 34.93 -29.02 2.53
C ALA A 124 35.77 -30.17 1.96
N VAL A 125 35.67 -30.42 0.65
CA VAL A 125 36.51 -31.41 -0.06
C VAL A 125 37.98 -30.97 -0.04
N ASP A 126 38.28 -29.73 -0.44
CA ASP A 126 39.65 -29.21 -0.45
C ASP A 126 40.31 -29.29 0.94
N LEU A 127 39.57 -28.94 2.00
CA LEU A 127 40.07 -29.03 3.38
C LEU A 127 40.36 -30.47 3.81
N TYR A 128 39.52 -31.43 3.41
CA TYR A 128 39.71 -32.84 3.70
C TYR A 128 40.95 -33.40 2.98
N GLU A 129 41.12 -33.08 1.70
CA GLU A 129 42.28 -33.48 0.91
C GLU A 129 43.59 -32.92 1.50
N LEU A 130 43.59 -31.63 1.88
CA LEU A 130 44.73 -30.99 2.55
C LEU A 130 45.06 -31.63 3.91
N GLU A 131 44.04 -31.98 4.69
CA GLU A 131 44.22 -32.68 5.97
C GLU A 131 44.85 -34.07 5.75
N GLU A 132 44.37 -34.83 4.78
CA GLU A 132 44.90 -36.14 4.41
C GLU A 132 46.36 -36.05 3.94
N GLU A 133 46.69 -35.10 3.07
CA GLU A 133 48.05 -34.87 2.59
C GLU A 133 49.00 -34.45 3.72
N TYR A 134 48.54 -33.61 4.66
CA TYR A 134 49.32 -33.19 5.82
C TYR A 134 49.69 -34.39 6.71
N TYR A 135 48.74 -35.24 7.06
CA TYR A 135 49.02 -36.42 7.89
C TYR A 135 49.82 -37.50 7.15
N SER A 136 49.62 -37.65 5.84
CA SER A 136 50.35 -38.60 5.00
C SER A 136 51.80 -38.19 4.77
N SER A 137 52.05 -36.90 4.50
CA SER A 137 53.39 -36.33 4.32
C SER A 137 54.19 -36.29 5.62
N SER A 138 53.49 -36.06 6.74
CA SER A 138 54.06 -36.22 8.06
C SER A 138 54.51 -37.67 8.22
N CYS A 139 53.62 -38.66 8.15
CA CYS A 139 53.92 -40.06 8.47
C CYS A 139 55.08 -40.70 7.67
N GLY A 140 55.41 -40.20 6.47
CA GLY A 140 56.50 -40.73 5.64
C GLY A 140 57.91 -40.27 6.01
N GLN A 141 58.06 -39.25 6.85
CA GLN A 141 59.36 -38.64 7.20
C GLN A 141 59.69 -38.68 8.70
N TRP A 142 59.11 -39.63 9.44
CA TRP A 142 59.46 -39.87 10.86
C TRP A 142 60.37 -41.08 11.01
N ASP A 143 61.61 -40.96 10.52
CA ASP A 143 62.71 -41.76 11.07
C ASP A 143 63.26 -40.97 12.28
N GLY A 144 62.61 -41.15 13.44
CA GLY A 144 63.29 -41.04 14.74
C GLY A 144 63.45 -39.69 15.46
N VAL A 145 62.54 -38.71 15.36
CA VAL A 145 62.53 -37.57 16.31
C VAL A 145 61.09 -37.22 16.74
N GLU A 146 60.87 -37.11 18.05
CA GLU A 146 59.59 -36.81 18.70
C GLU A 146 58.89 -35.55 18.16
N LEU A 147 57.54 -35.60 18.07
CA LEU A 147 56.66 -34.47 17.72
C LEU A 147 56.32 -33.61 18.94
N PRO A 148 56.71 -32.32 18.99
CA PRO A 148 56.28 -31.40 20.05
C PRO A 148 54.76 -31.10 20.02
N LEU A 149 54.06 -31.36 18.91
CA LEU A 149 52.65 -30.99 18.74
C LEU A 149 51.65 -32.10 19.11
N CYS A 150 51.97 -33.38 18.87
CA CYS A 150 51.13 -34.48 19.36
C CYS A 150 51.16 -34.60 20.88
N GLU A 151 52.30 -34.28 21.49
CA GLU A 151 52.42 -34.24 22.94
C GLU A 151 51.69 -33.03 23.56
N ALA A 152 51.62 -31.90 22.84
CA ALA A 152 50.87 -30.71 23.27
C ALA A 152 49.35 -30.95 23.32
N PHE A 153 48.78 -31.73 22.40
CA PHE A 153 47.37 -32.11 22.46
C PHE A 153 47.07 -33.12 23.58
N ARG A 154 47.96 -34.09 23.83
CA ARG A 154 47.81 -35.03 24.96
C ARG A 154 47.98 -34.37 26.33
N GLN A 155 48.78 -33.31 26.44
CA GLN A 155 48.91 -32.55 27.69
C GLN A 155 47.68 -31.67 27.99
N ARG A 156 46.92 -31.26 26.97
CA ARG A 156 45.73 -30.42 27.14
C ARG A 156 44.52 -31.18 27.69
N ASP A 157 44.41 -32.48 27.40
CA ASP A 157 43.38 -33.34 28.01
C ASP A 157 43.68 -33.71 29.47
N SER A 158 44.89 -33.41 29.98
CA SER A 158 45.24 -33.58 31.40
C SER A 158 44.81 -32.39 32.28
N TRP A 159 44.34 -31.29 31.69
CA TRP A 159 43.86 -30.11 32.42
C TRP A 159 42.37 -29.88 32.14
N GLY A 160 41.54 -30.65 32.85
CA GLY A 160 40.25 -30.16 33.34
C GLY A 160 39.00 -30.57 32.58
N SER A 161 38.33 -31.60 33.08
CA SER A 161 36.89 -31.50 33.34
C SER A 161 36.48 -32.55 34.39
N PRO A 162 35.42 -32.32 35.20
CA PRO A 162 34.52 -31.18 35.27
C PRO A 162 34.30 -30.65 36.70
N ASN A 163 33.91 -29.39 36.87
CA ASN A 163 32.94 -29.11 37.92
C ASN A 163 31.98 -28.02 37.48
N MET A 164 30.72 -28.45 37.33
CA MET A 164 29.57 -27.59 37.25
C MET A 164 29.54 -26.71 38.51
N ALA A 165 29.53 -25.40 38.31
CA ALA A 165 28.95 -24.48 39.27
C ALA A 165 28.18 -23.43 38.45
N LEU A 166 26.89 -23.70 38.29
CA LEU A 166 25.89 -22.68 38.03
C LEU A 166 25.89 -21.71 39.23
N ASP A 167 26.00 -20.41 38.98
CA ASP A 167 25.16 -19.47 39.72
C ASP A 167 24.91 -18.18 38.90
N PRO A 168 23.69 -17.60 38.98
CA PRO A 168 23.13 -16.70 38.00
C PRO A 168 23.36 -15.25 38.40
N SER A 169 23.81 -14.41 37.48
CA SER A 169 23.57 -12.96 37.58
C SER A 169 23.87 -12.27 36.26
N ASN A 170 22.79 -12.03 35.54
CA ASN A 170 22.39 -10.79 34.88
C ASN A 170 22.06 -10.90 33.39
N PRO A 171 20.95 -10.24 33.01
CA PRO A 171 20.25 -10.48 31.76
C PRO A 171 20.96 -9.73 30.63
N ILE A 172 21.25 -10.44 29.54
CA ILE A 172 21.58 -9.82 28.27
C ILE A 172 20.25 -9.51 27.59
N THR A 173 20.03 -8.23 27.37
CA THR A 173 18.98 -7.62 26.56
C THR A 173 19.03 -8.23 25.16
N ASP A 174 17.99 -8.97 24.80
CA ASP A 174 17.70 -9.38 23.43
C ASP A 174 16.47 -8.56 22.99
N ASP A 175 16.68 -7.56 22.15
CA ASP A 175 15.63 -6.70 21.62
C ASP A 175 15.41 -7.06 20.16
N SER A 176 14.65 -8.14 19.94
CA SER A 176 14.05 -8.42 18.65
C SER A 176 12.78 -9.26 18.84
N GLU A 177 11.66 -8.60 19.13
CA GLU A 177 10.34 -9.01 18.65
C GLU A 177 9.33 -7.87 18.86
N ARG A 178 8.91 -7.22 17.77
CA ARG A 178 7.77 -6.30 17.75
C ARG A 178 6.50 -7.10 17.45
N PRO A 179 5.51 -7.18 18.36
CA PRO A 179 4.15 -7.53 17.98
C PRO A 179 3.42 -6.27 17.49
N VAL A 180 2.69 -6.45 16.40
CA VAL A 180 1.74 -5.49 15.84
C VAL A 180 0.64 -5.20 16.87
N ALA A 181 0.55 -3.94 17.32
CA ALA A 181 -0.60 -3.44 18.06
C ALA A 181 -1.64 -2.87 17.09
N THR A 182 -2.84 -3.41 17.17
CA THR A 182 -4.05 -2.96 16.49
C THR A 182 -4.45 -1.59 17.03
N GLU A 183 -4.26 -0.53 16.24
CA GLU A 183 -4.84 0.79 16.54
C GLU A 183 -6.29 0.83 16.03
N THR A 184 -7.22 0.69 16.97
CA THR A 184 -8.63 1.04 16.77
C THR A 184 -8.75 2.55 16.89
N MET A 185 -9.07 3.18 15.77
CA MET A 185 -9.24 4.62 15.57
C MET A 185 -10.51 5.12 16.29
N SER A 186 -10.36 5.85 17.39
CA SER A 186 -11.45 6.60 18.02
C SER A 186 -11.54 8.01 17.43
N HIS A 187 -12.50 8.20 16.52
CA HIS A 187 -13.03 9.52 16.20
C HIS A 187 -13.83 10.04 17.40
N HIS A 188 -13.68 11.31 17.78
CA HIS A 188 -14.78 12.27 17.80
C HIS A 188 -14.30 13.70 18.09
N LEU A 189 -15.03 14.62 17.46
CA LEU A 189 -14.70 16.00 17.09
C LEU A 189 -14.88 17.01 18.22
N ASN A 190 -14.15 18.13 18.06
CA ASN A 190 -14.33 19.39 18.77
C ASN A 190 -15.60 20.14 18.29
N GLY A 191 -16.31 20.85 19.18
CA GLY A 191 -17.44 21.71 18.80
C GLY A 191 -18.10 22.42 19.99
N HIS A 192 -18.07 23.76 19.97
CA HIS A 192 -18.57 24.71 20.98
C HIS A 192 -20.09 24.69 21.23
N GLY A 193 -20.50 25.14 22.43
CA GLY A 193 -21.86 25.56 22.73
C GLY A 193 -22.01 26.11 24.14
N SER A 194 -21.83 27.42 24.30
CA SER A 194 -22.24 28.17 25.50
C SER A 194 -23.76 28.18 25.59
N SER A 195 -24.32 27.78 26.73
CA SER A 195 -25.72 28.01 27.06
C SER A 195 -25.81 28.44 28.52
N THR A 196 -26.16 29.71 28.68
CA THR A 196 -26.57 30.39 29.90
C THR A 196 -27.72 29.65 30.59
N ASN A 197 -27.60 29.45 31.90
CA ASN A 197 -28.68 28.96 32.74
C ASN A 197 -28.98 30.06 33.77
N GLU A 198 -30.07 30.80 33.57
CA GLU A 198 -30.73 31.61 34.60
C GLU A 198 -31.91 30.81 35.15
N GLN A 199 -31.87 30.45 36.43
CA GLN A 199 -33.06 30.20 37.24
C GLN A 199 -32.69 30.23 38.73
N SER A 200 -32.89 31.39 39.35
CA SER A 200 -33.37 31.59 40.73
C SER A 200 -33.77 33.05 40.90
#